data_AF-A0A836XAF1-F1
#
_entry.id   AF-A0A836XAF1-F1
#
_cell.length_a   1.000
_cell.length_b   1.000
_cell.length_c   1.000
_cell.angle_alpha   90.00
_cell.angle_beta   90.00
_cell.angle_gamma   90.00
#
_symmetry.space_group_name_H-M   'P 1'
#
loop_
_entity.id
_entity.type
_entity.pdbx_description
1 polymer ?
#
loop_
_entity_poly.entity_id
_entity_poly.type
_entity_poly.pdbx_seq_one_letter_code
_entity_poly.pdbx_strand_id
1 'polypeptide(L)'
;MTFVKRFLVALVMTFSMAVMTTYSSSAAAKGVEVSGQEASSRVIELLHSVKAGAADGTSADLAAIVTEARQASKLVSVGALAGQVTRAWDGIRIAKKHYKYAAKAAKGNGSYKDATEAEHRALGAEQIIKSIAEFEAIKAAIL
;
A
#
# COMPACT_ATOMS: atom_id res chain seq x y z
N MET A 1 -47.81 17.46 -4.60
CA MET A 1 -46.76 17.18 -5.62
C MET A 1 -45.43 17.91 -5.37
N THR A 2 -45.31 18.79 -4.37
CA THR A 2 -44.11 19.62 -4.12
C THR A 2 -43.07 18.97 -3.19
N PHE A 3 -43.49 18.08 -2.29
CA PHE A 3 -42.60 17.46 -1.29
C PHE A 3 -41.62 16.44 -1.91
N VAL A 4 -42.10 15.63 -2.86
CA VAL A 4 -41.29 14.61 -3.54
C VAL A 4 -40.19 15.26 -4.40
N LYS A 5 -40.49 16.38 -5.07
CA LYS A 5 -39.48 17.11 -5.87
C LYS A 5 -38.35 17.69 -5.03
N ARG A 6 -38.64 18.21 -3.83
CA ARG A 6 -37.60 18.77 -2.94
C ARG A 6 -36.73 17.68 -2.32
N PHE A 7 -37.31 16.52 -2.01
CA PHE A 7 -36.57 15.39 -1.45
C PHE A 7 -35.64 14.74 -2.49
N LEU A 8 -36.08 14.62 -3.76
CA LEU A 8 -35.23 14.07 -4.82
C LEU A 8 -34.03 14.98 -5.15
N VAL A 9 -34.24 16.30 -5.18
CA VAL A 9 -33.15 17.26 -5.43
C VAL A 9 -32.13 17.26 -4.29
N ALA A 10 -32.59 17.17 -3.03
CA ALA A 10 -31.70 17.04 -1.88
C ALA A 10 -30.91 15.72 -1.90
N LEU A 11 -31.53 14.61 -2.31
CA LEU A 11 -30.86 13.32 -2.44
C LEU A 11 -29.82 13.31 -3.57
N VAL A 12 -30.13 13.92 -4.73
CA VAL A 12 -29.18 14.01 -5.86
C VAL A 12 -27.99 14.93 -5.53
N MET A 13 -28.22 16.01 -4.77
CA MET A 13 -27.14 16.90 -4.33
C MET A 13 -26.23 16.26 -3.28
N THR A 14 -26.74 15.44 -2.37
CA THR A 14 -25.91 14.73 -1.39
C THR A 14 -25.12 13.58 -2.01
N PHE A 15 -25.68 12.84 -2.98
CA PHE A 15 -24.92 11.84 -3.74
C PHE A 15 -23.84 12.48 -4.63
N SER A 16 -24.09 13.66 -5.20
CA SER A 16 -23.09 14.36 -6.02
C SER A 16 -21.90 14.88 -5.19
N MET A 17 -22.14 15.33 -3.94
CA MET A 17 -21.06 15.75 -3.04
C MET A 17 -20.36 14.58 -2.34
N ALA A 18 -21.05 13.47 -2.07
CA ALA A 18 -20.44 12.28 -1.48
C ALA A 18 -19.48 11.56 -2.44
N VAL A 19 -19.75 11.59 -3.75
CA VAL A 19 -18.82 11.06 -4.77
C VAL A 19 -17.60 11.97 -4.94
N MET A 20 -17.72 13.27 -4.66
CA MET A 20 -16.62 14.23 -4.80
C MET A 20 -15.71 14.34 -3.55
N THR A 21 -16.04 13.69 -2.44
CA THR A 21 -15.33 13.88 -1.14
C THR A 21 -14.62 12.64 -0.59
N THR A 22 -14.59 11.53 -1.33
CA THR A 22 -13.73 10.37 -0.99
C THR A 22 -12.34 10.40 -1.65
N TYR A 23 -12.01 11.46 -2.39
CA TYR A 23 -10.62 11.84 -2.60
C TYR A 23 -10.07 12.43 -1.30
N SER A 24 -9.55 11.54 -0.45
CA SER A 24 -8.78 11.89 0.73
C SER A 24 -7.78 13.00 0.39
N SER A 25 -8.02 14.19 0.95
CA SER A 25 -7.24 15.42 0.82
C SER A 25 -5.81 15.25 1.34
N SER A 26 -5.00 14.51 0.59
CA SER A 26 -3.53 14.54 0.70
C SER A 26 -2.81 14.21 -0.62
N ALA A 27 -3.54 13.98 -1.73
CA ALA A 27 -2.95 13.80 -3.07
C ALA A 27 -3.11 15.02 -4.01
N ALA A 28 -3.99 15.97 -3.70
CA ALA A 28 -4.36 17.07 -4.60
C ALA A 28 -3.38 18.27 -4.59
N ALA A 29 -2.06 18.05 -4.47
CA ALA A 29 -1.09 19.15 -4.40
C ALA A 29 0.11 19.04 -5.36
N LYS A 30 0.17 18.06 -6.27
CA LYS A 30 1.08 18.09 -7.43
C LYS A 30 0.42 17.40 -8.63
N GLY A 31 0.20 18.15 -9.70
CA GLY A 31 -0.51 17.74 -10.92
C GLY A 31 0.21 16.66 -11.73
N VAL A 32 0.22 15.44 -11.22
CA VAL A 32 0.43 14.22 -12.00
C VAL A 32 -0.70 13.29 -11.59
N GLU A 33 -1.73 13.18 -12.43
CA GLU A 33 -2.69 12.08 -12.33
C GLU A 33 -1.94 10.78 -12.66
N VAL A 34 -1.29 10.20 -11.66
CA VAL A 34 -0.67 8.88 -11.79
C VAL A 34 -1.82 7.89 -11.93
N SER A 35 -1.88 7.19 -13.06
CA SER A 35 -2.91 6.18 -13.26
C SER A 35 -2.78 5.08 -12.20
N GLY A 36 -3.89 4.43 -11.83
CA GLY A 36 -3.85 3.30 -10.89
C GLY A 36 -2.92 2.17 -11.35
N GLN A 37 -2.75 2.02 -12.67
CA GLN A 37 -1.84 1.06 -13.29
C GLN A 37 -0.36 1.45 -13.13
N GLU A 38 -0.02 2.74 -13.29
CA GLU A 38 1.33 3.26 -13.10
C GLU A 38 1.73 3.19 -11.62
N ALA A 39 0.82 3.58 -10.72
CA ALA A 39 1.03 3.45 -9.27
C ALA A 39 1.25 1.99 -8.87
N SER A 40 0.46 1.05 -9.40
CA SER A 40 0.64 -0.39 -9.14
C SER A 40 1.97 -0.92 -9.69
N SER A 41 2.39 -0.47 -10.88
CA SER A 41 3.67 -0.86 -11.47
C SER A 41 4.85 -0.39 -10.61
N ARG A 42 4.82 0.86 -10.15
CA ARG A 42 5.84 1.39 -9.25
C ARG A 42 5.93 0.62 -7.93
N VAL A 43 4.79 0.22 -7.36
CA VAL A 43 4.77 -0.63 -6.16
C VAL A 43 5.45 -1.96 -6.44
N ILE A 44 5.09 -2.63 -7.54
CA ILE A 44 5.66 -3.92 -7.94
C ILE A 44 7.18 -3.81 -8.12
N GLU A 45 7.67 -2.78 -8.80
CA GLU A 45 9.11 -2.53 -8.99
C GLU A 45 9.85 -2.37 -7.65
N LEU A 46 9.30 -1.56 -6.74
CA LEU A 46 9.88 -1.38 -5.40
C LEU A 46 9.86 -2.67 -4.58
N LEU A 47 8.82 -3.49 -4.70
CA LEU A 47 8.76 -4.77 -3.99
C LEU A 47 9.75 -5.80 -4.60
N HIS A 48 9.95 -5.78 -5.92
CA HIS A 48 10.99 -6.59 -6.56
C HIS A 48 12.40 -6.17 -6.14
N SER A 49 12.67 -4.87 -5.97
CA SER A 49 13.98 -4.42 -5.48
C SER A 49 14.23 -4.85 -4.04
N VAL A 50 13.20 -4.88 -3.17
CA VAL A 50 13.30 -5.47 -1.82
C VAL A 50 13.61 -6.96 -1.90
N LYS A 51 12.94 -7.70 -2.79
CA LYS A 51 13.19 -9.13 -2.99
C LYS A 51 14.62 -9.40 -3.46
N ALA A 52 15.11 -8.62 -4.42
CA ALA A 52 16.47 -8.73 -4.94
C ALA A 52 17.53 -8.36 -3.89
N GLY A 53 17.27 -7.31 -3.10
CA GLY A 53 18.15 -6.86 -2.02
C GLY A 53 18.04 -7.67 -0.73
N ALA A 54 17.24 -8.74 -0.68
CA ALA A 54 16.98 -9.48 0.55
C ALA A 54 18.24 -10.14 1.15
N ALA A 55 19.18 -10.55 0.30
CA ALA A 55 20.44 -11.19 0.71
C ALA A 55 21.48 -10.17 1.21
N ASP A 56 21.68 -9.09 0.46
CA ASP A 56 22.84 -8.19 0.66
C ASP A 56 22.48 -6.85 1.32
N GLY A 57 21.21 -6.44 1.28
CA GLY A 57 20.75 -5.17 1.83
C GLY A 57 20.71 -5.16 3.36
N THR A 58 20.78 -3.99 3.99
CA THR A 58 20.53 -3.90 5.44
C THR A 58 19.02 -3.96 5.72
N SER A 59 18.64 -4.46 6.89
CA SER A 59 17.23 -4.45 7.34
C SER A 59 16.62 -3.03 7.35
N ALA A 60 17.45 -2.00 7.55
CA ALA A 60 17.00 -0.61 7.52
C ALA A 60 16.70 -0.13 6.09
N ASP A 61 17.54 -0.48 5.11
CA ASP A 61 17.34 -0.13 3.70
C ASP A 61 16.09 -0.81 3.14
N LEU A 62 15.92 -2.11 3.44
CA LEU A 62 14.71 -2.83 3.05
C LEU A 62 13.45 -2.18 3.66
N ALA A 63 13.49 -1.76 4.93
CA ALA A 63 12.37 -1.05 5.55
C ALA A 63 12.08 0.32 4.90
N ALA A 64 13.09 1.01 4.38
CA ALA A 64 12.94 2.28 3.68
C ALA A 64 12.26 2.07 2.32
N ILE A 65 12.71 1.10 1.53
CA ILE A 65 12.11 0.78 0.23
C ILE A 65 10.66 0.31 0.40
N VAL A 66 10.36 -0.56 1.38
CA VAL A 66 8.98 -0.97 1.68
C VAL A 66 8.12 0.21 2.15
N THR A 67 8.73 1.20 2.81
CA THR A 67 8.02 2.45 3.14
C THR A 67 7.67 3.25 1.91
N GLU A 68 8.56 3.33 0.92
CA GLU A 68 8.27 3.97 -0.36
C GLU A 68 7.16 3.22 -1.11
N ALA A 69 7.25 1.88 -1.17
CA ALA A 69 6.21 1.04 -1.78
C ALA A 69 4.84 1.31 -1.14
N ARG A 70 4.78 1.47 0.19
CA ARG A 70 3.55 1.84 0.90
C ARG A 70 3.01 3.22 0.53
N GLN A 71 3.87 4.19 0.23
CA GLN A 71 3.39 5.52 -0.17
C GLN A 71 2.90 5.50 -1.61
N ALA A 72 3.62 4.83 -2.51
CA ALA A 72 3.20 4.61 -3.88
C ALA A 72 1.86 3.85 -3.95
N SER A 73 1.66 2.86 -3.08
CA SER A 73 0.42 2.06 -3.07
C SER A 73 -0.84 2.85 -2.73
N LYS A 74 -0.71 3.98 -2.03
CA LYS A 74 -1.85 4.88 -1.72
C LYS A 74 -2.34 5.66 -2.92
N LEU A 75 -1.53 5.78 -3.96
CA LEU A 75 -1.90 6.44 -5.22
C LEU A 75 -2.67 5.48 -6.15
N VAL A 76 -2.77 4.20 -5.79
CA VAL A 76 -3.58 3.24 -6.54
C VAL A 76 -5.05 3.57 -6.29
N SER A 77 -5.66 4.31 -7.22
CA SER A 77 -7.10 4.57 -7.24
C SER A 77 -7.85 3.29 -7.61
N VAL A 78 -8.72 2.82 -6.73
CA VAL A 78 -9.46 1.56 -6.92
C VAL A 78 -10.91 1.71 -6.50
N GLY A 79 -11.78 1.89 -7.48
CA GLY A 79 -13.23 1.82 -7.28
C GLY A 79 -13.65 0.44 -6.78
N ALA A 80 -13.97 -0.48 -7.69
CA ALA A 80 -14.47 -1.82 -7.32
C ALA A 80 -13.43 -2.73 -6.62
N LEU A 81 -12.13 -2.40 -6.70
CA LEU A 81 -11.02 -3.23 -6.17
C LEU A 81 -10.54 -2.79 -4.77
N ALA A 82 -11.23 -1.85 -4.11
CA ALA A 82 -10.83 -1.30 -2.82
C ALA A 82 -10.50 -2.36 -1.75
N GLY A 83 -11.27 -3.45 -1.70
CA GLY A 83 -11.03 -4.55 -0.76
C GLY A 83 -9.75 -5.34 -1.03
N GLN A 84 -9.38 -5.56 -2.30
CA GLN A 84 -8.13 -6.23 -2.66
C GLN A 84 -6.92 -5.36 -2.36
N VAL A 85 -6.99 -4.07 -2.71
CA VAL A 85 -5.92 -3.11 -2.42
C VAL A 85 -5.70 -2.95 -0.91
N THR A 86 -6.77 -2.94 -0.12
CA THR A 86 -6.65 -2.87 1.34
C THR A 86 -5.88 -4.07 1.91
N ARG A 87 -6.16 -5.28 1.42
CA ARG A 87 -5.39 -6.48 1.80
C ARG A 87 -3.92 -6.38 1.39
N ALA A 88 -3.66 -5.92 0.17
CA ALA A 88 -2.30 -5.71 -0.32
C ALA A 88 -1.54 -4.65 0.50
N TRP A 89 -2.21 -3.58 0.94
CA TRP A 89 -1.64 -2.58 1.85
C TRP A 89 -1.31 -3.14 3.23
N ASP A 90 -2.09 -4.09 3.72
CA ASP A 90 -1.82 -4.78 4.96
C ASP A 90 -0.59 -5.70 4.85
N GLY A 91 -0.42 -6.41 3.74
CA GLY A 91 0.81 -7.16 3.45
C GLY A 91 2.06 -6.27 3.52
N ILE A 92 2.04 -5.13 2.82
CA ILE A 92 3.14 -4.13 2.88
C ILE A 92 3.33 -3.60 4.32
N ARG A 93 2.24 -3.40 5.08
CA ARG A 93 2.31 -2.95 6.49
C ARG A 93 3.08 -3.93 7.35
N ILE A 94 2.75 -5.22 7.21
CA ILE A 94 3.32 -6.31 7.99
C ILE A 94 4.79 -6.50 7.58
N ALA A 95 5.10 -6.51 6.28
CA ALA A 95 6.47 -6.56 5.78
C ALA A 95 7.34 -5.44 6.38
N LYS A 96 6.86 -4.19 6.32
CA LYS A 96 7.54 -3.02 6.91
C LYS A 96 7.79 -3.19 8.40
N LYS A 97 6.80 -3.69 9.15
CA LYS A 97 6.91 -3.93 10.59
C LYS A 97 8.07 -4.91 10.87
N HIS A 98 8.13 -6.01 10.14
CA HIS A 98 9.17 -7.01 10.31
C HIS A 98 10.56 -6.49 9.94
N TYR A 99 10.74 -5.78 8.83
CA TYR A 99 12.04 -5.17 8.50
C TYR A 99 12.47 -4.12 9.53
N LYS A 100 11.55 -3.35 10.10
CA LYS A 100 11.86 -2.45 11.22
C LYS A 100 12.28 -3.21 12.47
N TYR A 101 11.69 -4.37 12.74
CA TYR A 101 12.05 -5.19 13.88
C TYR A 101 13.40 -5.87 13.67
N ALA A 102 13.66 -6.37 12.46
CA ALA A 102 14.97 -6.86 12.05
C ALA A 102 16.06 -5.78 12.24
N ALA A 103 15.80 -4.54 11.80
CA ALA A 103 16.73 -3.43 11.99
C ALA A 103 16.96 -3.08 13.47
N LYS A 104 15.97 -3.31 14.35
CA LYS A 104 16.14 -3.14 15.80
C LYS A 104 16.93 -4.30 16.41
N ALA A 105 16.67 -5.54 16.00
CA ALA A 105 17.43 -6.71 16.41
C ALA A 105 18.91 -6.58 16.03
N ALA A 106 19.18 -6.10 14.81
CA ALA A 106 20.53 -5.84 14.30
C ALA A 106 21.31 -4.78 15.10
N LYS A 107 20.61 -3.76 15.61
CA LYS A 107 21.20 -2.69 16.44
C LYS A 107 21.34 -3.07 17.93
N GLY A 108 20.58 -4.06 18.37
CA GLY A 108 20.52 -4.51 19.77
C GLY A 108 21.34 -5.78 20.00
N ASN A 109 20.88 -6.63 20.92
CA ASN A 109 21.57 -7.86 21.31
C ASN A 109 21.30 -9.03 20.33
N GLY A 110 20.95 -8.77 19.08
CA GLY A 110 20.67 -9.79 18.07
C GLY A 110 19.23 -10.30 18.01
N SER A 111 18.35 -9.89 18.93
CA SER A 111 16.93 -10.21 18.92
C SER A 111 16.04 -9.00 19.29
N TYR A 112 14.79 -9.04 18.84
CA TYR A 112 13.76 -8.08 19.17
C TYR A 112 12.40 -8.77 19.11
N LYS A 113 11.50 -8.53 20.09
CA LYS A 113 10.15 -9.16 20.12
C LYS A 113 10.20 -10.68 19.87
N ASP A 114 11.11 -11.34 20.61
CA ASP A 114 11.27 -12.80 20.64
C ASP A 114 11.70 -13.44 19.31
N ALA A 115 12.25 -12.66 18.37
CA ALA A 115 12.85 -13.18 17.15
C ALA A 115 14.18 -12.49 16.82
N THR A 116 15.04 -13.20 16.10
CA THR A 116 16.31 -12.72 15.56
C THR A 116 16.11 -11.79 14.36
N GLU A 117 17.19 -11.12 13.94
CA GLU A 117 17.17 -10.36 12.68
C GLU A 117 16.75 -11.26 11.51
N ALA A 118 17.36 -12.44 11.37
CA ALA A 118 17.12 -13.34 10.26
C ALA A 118 15.65 -13.81 10.20
N GLU A 119 15.06 -14.16 11.34
CA GLU A 119 13.65 -14.58 11.42
C GLU A 119 12.71 -13.44 11.03
N HIS A 120 12.96 -12.22 11.51
CA HIS A 120 12.18 -11.06 11.08
C HIS A 120 12.36 -10.75 9.59
N ARG A 121 13.57 -10.88 9.03
CA ARG A 121 13.78 -10.71 7.58
C ARG A 121 13.03 -11.75 6.78
N ALA A 122 13.00 -13.01 7.22
CA ALA A 122 12.25 -14.07 6.57
C ALA A 122 10.74 -13.79 6.57
N LEU A 123 10.16 -13.40 7.71
CA LEU A 123 8.75 -13.01 7.81
C LEU A 123 8.43 -11.78 6.95
N GLY A 124 9.35 -10.81 6.90
CA GLY A 124 9.25 -9.67 6.00
C GLY A 124 9.21 -10.09 4.53
N ALA A 125 10.15 -10.93 4.11
CA ALA A 125 10.27 -11.42 2.74
C ALA A 125 9.04 -12.24 2.29
N GLU A 126 8.47 -13.06 3.15
CA GLU A 126 7.25 -13.81 2.85
C GLU A 126 6.09 -12.86 2.52
N GLN A 127 5.95 -11.77 3.28
CA GLN A 127 4.92 -10.77 3.02
C GLN A 127 5.19 -9.96 1.74
N ILE A 128 6.47 -9.71 1.41
CA ILE A 128 6.84 -9.08 0.13
C ILE A 128 6.39 -9.95 -1.04
N ILE A 129 6.67 -11.26 -1.01
CA ILE A 129 6.27 -12.19 -2.08
C ILE A 129 4.75 -12.20 -2.24
N LYS A 130 4.00 -12.26 -1.13
CA LYS A 130 2.53 -12.20 -1.16
C LYS A 130 2.02 -10.88 -1.74
N SER A 131 2.56 -9.75 -1.29
CA SER A 131 2.17 -8.43 -1.79
C SER A 131 2.50 -8.24 -3.28
N ILE A 132 3.61 -8.77 -3.78
CA ILE A 132 3.92 -8.74 -5.23
C ILE A 132 2.78 -9.40 -6.01
N ALA A 133 2.41 -10.63 -5.66
CA ALA A 133 1.34 -11.36 -6.34
C ALA A 133 -0.01 -10.62 -6.27
N GLU A 134 -0.33 -10.02 -5.13
CA GLU A 134 -1.56 -9.23 -4.97
C GLU A 134 -1.57 -7.98 -5.85
N PHE A 135 -0.44 -7.23 -5.93
CA PHE A 135 -0.35 -6.05 -6.77
C PHE A 135 -0.30 -6.38 -8.27
N GLU A 136 0.29 -7.51 -8.66
CA GLU A 136 0.21 -8.01 -10.04
C GLU A 136 -1.24 -8.32 -10.44
N ALA A 137 -2.01 -8.97 -9.56
CA ALA A 137 -3.43 -9.22 -9.78
C ALA A 137 -4.24 -7.93 -9.87
N ILE A 138 -3.98 -6.96 -8.99
CA ILE A 138 -4.61 -5.63 -9.03
C ILE A 138 -4.28 -4.91 -10.34
N LYS A 139 -3.01 -4.91 -10.75
CA LYS A 139 -2.57 -4.29 -12.01
C LYS A 139 -3.27 -4.90 -13.22
N ALA A 140 -3.45 -6.22 -13.25
CA ALA A 140 -4.17 -6.92 -14.32
C ALA A 140 -5.68 -6.58 -14.34
N ALA A 141 -6.27 -6.27 -13.18
CA ALA A 141 -7.69 -5.97 -13.05
C ALA A 141 -8.07 -4.49 -13.29
N ILE A 142 -7.10 -3.56 -13.24
CA ILE A 142 -7.34 -2.12 -13.39
C ILE A 142 -7.62 -1.68 -14.84
N LEU A 143 -7.27 -2.48 -15.86
CA LEU A 143 -7.43 -2.23 -17.32
C LEU A 143 -7.75 -0.78 -17.72
#